data_AF-A0A7Y5J1T1-F1
#
_entry.id   AF-A0A7Y5J1T1-F1
#
_cell.length_a   1.000
_cell.length_b   1.000
_cell.length_c   1.000
_cell.angle_alpha   90.00
_cell.angle_beta   90.00
_cell.angle_gamma   90.00
#
_symmetry.space_group_name_H-M   'P 1'
#
loop_
_entity.id
_entity.type
_entity.pdbx_description
1 polymer ?
#
loop_
_entity_poly.entity_id
_entity_poly.type
_entity_poly.pdbx_seq_one_letter_code
_entity_poly.pdbx_strand_id
1 'polypeptide(L)'
;MDHKKKDKHFIHKPIYEGGDKALRAFVGQHLQYPELALTHKVEGTVHVEYDIDHKGDVVDARVIGGLGYGLDEEAMRVVRLLKFSVAKHRGIRVLFHRRIQVHFRLPKAQPAAAEQPQGFQYVYTPETPDQNQEKQPGNGAYTFTITI
;
A
#
# COMPACT_ATOMS: atom_id res chain seq x y z
N MET A 1 46.25 13.74 -18.21
CA MET A 1 45.87 13.98 -16.80
C MET A 1 44.38 13.75 -16.68
N ASP A 2 44.03 12.50 -16.39
CA ASP A 2 42.69 11.97 -16.31
C ASP A 2 41.94 12.62 -15.15
N HIS A 3 40.94 13.44 -15.47
CA HIS A 3 39.97 13.91 -14.49
C HIS A 3 39.09 12.73 -14.11
N LYS A 4 39.58 11.93 -13.15
CA LYS A 4 38.79 10.89 -12.46
C LYS A 4 37.59 11.61 -11.84
N LYS A 5 36.44 11.56 -12.53
CA LYS A 5 35.16 12.08 -12.06
C LYS A 5 34.87 11.39 -10.73
N LYS A 6 35.24 12.03 -9.62
CA LYS A 6 34.90 11.58 -8.27
C LYS A 6 33.39 11.34 -8.26
N ASP A 7 32.98 10.13 -7.94
CA ASP A 7 31.61 9.64 -7.99
C ASP A 7 30.66 10.67 -7.36
N LYS A 8 29.88 11.38 -8.20
CA LYS A 8 29.05 12.52 -7.78
C LYS A 8 27.89 12.15 -6.84
N HIS A 9 27.72 10.87 -6.51
CA HIS A 9 26.73 10.39 -5.54
C HIS A 9 27.41 9.94 -4.24
N PHE A 10 27.88 10.90 -3.46
CA PHE A 10 28.41 10.63 -2.12
C PHE A 10 27.31 10.37 -1.09
N ILE A 11 26.05 10.76 -1.37
CA ILE A 11 24.91 10.66 -0.46
C ILE A 11 24.00 9.52 -0.93
N HIS A 12 23.84 8.50 -0.09
CA HIS A 12 22.94 7.38 -0.33
C HIS A 12 21.61 7.71 0.34
N LYS A 13 20.51 7.41 -0.33
CA LYS A 13 19.18 7.64 0.24
C LYS A 13 18.95 6.66 1.41
N PRO A 14 18.23 7.08 2.46
CA PRO A 14 17.79 6.16 3.51
C PRO A 14 16.89 5.09 2.89
N ILE A 15 17.18 3.83 3.18
CA ILE A 15 16.40 2.68 2.71
C ILE A 15 15.84 1.98 3.94
N TYR A 16 14.54 1.70 3.93
CA TYR A 16 13.93 0.89 4.97
C TYR A 16 14.34 -0.58 4.79
N GLU A 17 14.56 -1.31 5.88
CA GLU A 17 14.93 -2.72 5.79
C GLU A 17 13.78 -3.53 5.16
N GLY A 18 14.04 -4.19 4.03
CA GLY A 18 13.02 -4.85 3.22
C GLY A 18 12.29 -3.93 2.22
N GLY A 19 12.75 -2.70 2.04
CA GLY A 19 12.28 -1.76 1.03
C GLY A 19 10.89 -1.18 1.30
N ASP A 20 10.27 -0.62 0.26
CA ASP A 20 9.02 0.13 0.35
C ASP A 20 7.83 -0.78 0.73
N LYS A 21 7.89 -2.06 0.35
CA LYS A 21 6.86 -3.05 0.67
C LYS A 21 6.86 -3.39 2.16
N ALA A 22 8.05 -3.63 2.75
CA ALA A 22 8.18 -3.91 4.18
C ALA A 22 7.78 -2.69 5.01
N LEU A 23 8.15 -1.49 4.57
CA LEU A 23 7.72 -0.24 5.19
C LEU A 23 6.19 -0.13 5.25
N ARG A 24 5.50 -0.34 4.12
CA ARG A 24 4.04 -0.32 4.06
C ARG A 24 3.39 -1.39 4.92
N ALA A 25 3.96 -2.60 4.94
CA ALA A 25 3.48 -3.69 5.78
C ALA A 25 3.64 -3.36 7.26
N PHE A 26 4.81 -2.83 7.67
CA PHE A 26 5.07 -2.42 9.04
C PHE A 26 4.10 -1.33 9.50
N VAL A 27 3.88 -0.32 8.66
CA VAL A 27 2.91 0.75 8.93
C VAL A 27 1.53 0.14 9.13
N GLY A 28 1.06 -0.72 8.23
CA GLY A 28 -0.25 -1.37 8.35
C GLY A 28 -0.40 -2.29 9.57
N GLN A 29 0.67 -2.95 9.99
CA GLN A 29 0.69 -3.83 11.18
C GLN A 29 0.67 -3.07 12.50
N HIS A 30 1.30 -1.90 12.55
CA HIS A 30 1.37 -1.07 13.76
C HIS A 30 0.30 0.02 13.79
N LEU A 31 -0.45 0.19 12.70
CA LEU A 31 -1.57 1.11 12.60
C LEU A 31 -2.69 0.67 13.54
N GLN A 32 -3.13 1.56 14.43
CA GLN A 32 -4.37 1.37 15.16
C GLN A 32 -5.39 2.35 14.64
N TYR A 33 -6.66 1.93 14.59
CA TYR A 33 -7.74 2.82 14.19
C TYR A 33 -8.32 3.47 15.45
N PRO A 34 -8.25 4.80 15.59
CA PRO A 34 -8.86 5.49 16.71
C PRO A 34 -10.38 5.26 16.76
N GLU A 35 -10.94 5.12 17.97
CA GLU A 35 -12.38 4.90 18.15
C GLU A 35 -13.23 6.02 17.55
N LEU A 36 -12.79 7.28 17.71
CA LEU A 36 -13.42 8.45 17.08
C LEU A 36 -13.53 8.28 15.56
N ALA A 37 -12.46 7.90 14.89
CA ALA A 37 -12.49 7.71 13.44
C ALA A 37 -13.35 6.50 13.01
N LEU A 38 -13.44 5.45 13.85
CA LEU A 38 -14.35 4.31 13.62
C LEU A 38 -15.83 4.72 13.75
N THR A 39 -16.19 5.44 14.82
CA THR A 39 -17.56 5.90 15.05
C THR A 39 -18.04 6.83 13.95
N HIS A 40 -17.17 7.73 13.49
CA HIS A 40 -17.46 8.67 12.42
C HIS A 40 -17.25 8.08 11.01
N LYS A 41 -16.82 6.80 10.91
CA LYS A 41 -16.55 6.12 9.63
C LYS A 41 -15.66 6.95 8.70
N VAL A 42 -14.61 7.55 9.25
CA VAL A 42 -13.68 8.42 8.51
C VAL A 42 -12.59 7.55 7.93
N GLU A 43 -12.49 7.48 6.60
CA GLU A 43 -11.43 6.80 5.86
C GLU A 43 -10.67 7.76 4.95
N GLY A 44 -9.43 7.41 4.59
CA GLY A 44 -8.67 8.21 3.64
C GLY A 44 -7.16 8.00 3.73
N THR A 45 -6.41 8.98 3.23
CA THR A 45 -4.95 8.97 3.27
C THR A 45 -4.45 10.16 4.06
N VAL A 46 -3.63 9.88 5.07
CA VAL A 46 -2.91 10.90 5.82
C VAL A 46 -1.51 11.05 5.23
N HIS A 47 -1.12 12.28 4.96
CA HIS A 47 0.21 12.62 4.49
C HIS A 47 1.07 13.11 5.65
N VAL A 48 2.09 12.33 5.96
CA VAL A 48 3.06 12.66 7.01
C VAL A 48 4.39 12.96 6.37
N GLU A 49 4.95 14.09 6.76
CA GLU A 49 6.29 14.53 6.45
C GLU A 49 7.18 14.26 7.66
N TYR A 50 8.37 13.73 7.44
CA TYR A 50 9.25 13.35 8.53
C TYR A 50 10.72 13.43 8.12
N ASP A 51 11.55 13.67 9.13
CA ASP A 51 12.98 13.87 8.98
C ASP A 51 13.72 12.67 9.58
N ILE A 52 14.59 12.07 8.78
CA ILE A 52 15.42 10.93 9.15
C ILE A 52 16.84 11.44 9.42
N ASP A 53 17.36 11.17 10.61
CA ASP A 53 18.73 11.53 10.98
C ASP A 53 19.76 10.57 10.36
N HIS A 54 21.04 10.94 10.42
CA HIS A 54 22.16 10.12 9.92
C HIS A 54 22.26 8.73 10.57
N LYS A 55 21.62 8.51 11.72
CA LYS A 55 21.50 7.19 12.37
C LYS A 55 20.36 6.32 11.83
N GLY A 56 19.45 6.91 11.06
CA GLY A 56 18.24 6.26 10.56
C GLY A 56 17.02 6.36 11.45
N ASP A 57 17.12 7.09 12.57
CA ASP A 57 15.99 7.38 13.44
C ASP A 57 15.19 8.58 12.91
N VAL A 58 13.87 8.53 13.05
CA VAL A 58 12.99 9.66 12.73
C VAL A 58 13.05 10.68 13.87
N VAL A 59 13.53 11.89 13.57
CA VAL A 59 13.73 12.95 14.57
C VAL A 59 12.59 13.95 14.63
N ASP A 60 11.95 14.22 13.50
CA ASP A 60 10.78 15.09 13.42
C ASP A 60 9.71 14.45 12.53
N ALA A 61 8.45 14.64 12.88
CA ALA A 61 7.32 14.13 12.12
C ALA A 61 6.16 15.12 12.22
N ARG A 62 5.65 15.54 11.06
CA ARG A 62 4.60 16.55 10.89
C ARG A 62 3.53 16.07 9.93
N VAL A 63 2.28 16.34 10.23
CA VAL A 63 1.17 16.04 9.33
C VAL A 63 0.93 17.25 8.44
N ILE A 64 1.08 17.05 7.13
CA ILE A 64 0.86 18.09 6.10
C ILE A 64 -0.53 17.97 5.46
N GLY A 65 -1.15 16.80 5.54
CA GLY A 65 -2.49 16.54 5.03
C GLY A 65 -3.16 15.51 5.94
N GLY A 66 -3.92 16.00 6.91
CA GLY A 66 -4.60 15.19 7.91
C GLY A 66 -6.07 14.97 7.60
N LEU A 67 -6.66 13.98 8.26
CA LEU A 67 -8.10 13.71 8.23
C LEU A 67 -8.78 14.10 9.54
N GLY A 68 -8.02 14.31 10.62
CA GLY A 68 -8.53 14.53 11.96
C GLY A 68 -8.97 13.22 12.65
N TYR A 69 -9.82 13.35 13.67
CA TYR A 69 -10.42 12.22 14.40
C TYR A 69 -9.41 11.26 15.06
N GLY A 70 -8.20 11.75 15.36
CA GLY A 70 -7.10 10.98 15.95
C GLY A 70 -6.25 10.19 14.93
N LEU A 71 -6.61 10.19 13.64
CA LEU A 71 -5.85 9.47 12.60
C LEU A 71 -4.46 10.08 12.40
N ASP A 72 -4.37 11.40 12.55
CA ASP A 72 -3.15 12.17 12.36
C ASP A 72 -2.11 11.86 13.45
N GLU A 73 -2.57 11.81 14.70
CA GLU A 73 -1.76 11.46 15.86
C GLU A 73 -1.22 10.05 15.73
N GLU A 74 -2.06 9.13 15.26
CA GLU A 74 -1.69 7.74 15.15
C GLU A 74 -0.76 7.46 13.96
N ALA A 75 -0.94 8.20 12.85
CA ALA A 75 0.03 8.23 11.77
C ALA A 75 1.39 8.74 12.25
N MET A 76 1.44 9.83 13.03
CA MET A 76 2.69 10.35 13.60
C MET A 76 3.37 9.34 14.52
N ARG A 77 2.60 8.65 15.38
CA ARG A 77 3.13 7.62 16.29
C ARG A 77 3.81 6.51 15.51
N VAL A 78 3.15 5.96 14.49
CA VAL A 78 3.70 4.86 13.67
C VAL A 78 4.94 5.31 12.91
N VAL A 79 4.95 6.52 12.36
CA VAL A 79 6.11 7.05 11.62
C VAL A 79 7.32 7.23 12.54
N ARG A 80 7.13 7.66 13.79
CA ARG A 80 8.22 7.78 14.78
C ARG A 80 8.85 6.44 15.18
N LEU A 81 8.14 5.33 15.00
CA LEU A 81 8.65 3.98 15.28
C LEU A 81 9.51 3.42 14.14
N LEU A 82 9.50 4.06 12.98
CA LEU A 82 10.26 3.60 11.83
C LEU A 82 11.76 3.77 12.06
N LYS A 83 12.52 2.74 11.68
CA LYS A 83 13.97 2.78 11.61
C LYS A 83 14.43 2.55 10.18
N PHE A 84 15.29 3.43 9.70
CA PHE A 84 15.85 3.37 8.36
C PHE A 84 17.32 2.98 8.41
N SER A 85 17.79 2.29 7.37
CA SER A 85 19.21 2.03 7.18
C SER A 85 19.82 3.17 6.35
N VAL A 86 20.79 3.87 6.93
CA VAL A 86 21.49 5.00 6.31
C VAL A 86 22.96 4.65 6.14
N ALA A 87 23.51 4.90 4.95
CA ALA A 87 24.92 4.69 4.71
C ALA A 87 25.75 5.72 5.51
N LYS A 88 26.83 5.27 6.14
CA LYS A 88 27.74 6.17 6.85
C LYS A 88 28.48 7.07 5.87
N HIS A 89 28.16 8.36 5.90
CA HIS A 89 28.90 9.38 5.15
C HIS A 89 30.11 9.84 5.97
N ARG A 90 31.27 9.99 5.33
CA ARG A 90 32.58 10.33 5.93
C ARG A 90 32.54 11.64 6.75
N GLY A 91 32.01 11.59 7.97
CA GLY A 91 31.92 12.72 8.91
C GLY A 91 30.78 13.72 8.64
N ILE A 92 29.91 13.48 7.65
CA ILE A 92 28.82 14.40 7.31
C ILE A 92 27.51 13.86 7.90
N ARG A 93 26.89 14.65 8.79
CA ARG A 93 25.53 14.40 9.28
C ARG A 93 24.56 14.93 8.23
N VAL A 94 23.78 14.03 7.63
CA VAL A 94 22.77 14.38 6.64
C VAL A 94 21.40 14.08 7.26
N LEU A 95 20.52 15.07 7.19
CA LEU A 95 19.12 14.93 7.56
C LEU A 95 18.30 14.77 6.29
N PHE A 96 17.51 13.71 6.23
CA PHE A 96 16.72 13.36 5.05
C PHE A 96 15.26 13.66 5.27
N HIS A 97 14.75 14.60 4.50
CA HIS A 97 13.36 14.95 4.50
C HIS A 97 12.55 14.02 3.57
N ARG A 98 11.51 13.36 4.09
CA ARG A 98 10.65 12.46 3.31
C ARG A 98 9.18 12.63 3.66
N ARG A 99 8.35 12.18 2.72
CA ARG A 99 6.89 12.09 2.89
C ARG A 99 6.45 10.64 2.75
N ILE A 100 5.53 10.22 3.60
CA ILE A 100 4.84 8.92 3.52
C ILE A 100 3.33 9.15 3.46
N GLN A 101 2.67 8.28 2.71
CA GLN A 101 1.22 8.19 2.64
C GLN A 101 0.77 7.02 3.50
N VAL A 102 0.01 7.32 4.55
CA VAL A 102 -0.59 6.33 5.44
C VAL A 102 -2.04 6.17 5.05
N HIS A 103 -2.40 4.99 4.56
CA HIS A 103 -3.76 4.70 4.10
C HIS A 103 -4.57 4.13 5.28
N PHE A 104 -5.57 4.88 5.72
CA PHE A 104 -6.54 4.42 6.70
C PHE A 104 -7.77 3.92 5.95
N ARG A 105 -8.00 2.61 6.03
CA ARG A 105 -9.20 1.98 5.49
C ARG A 105 -10.01 1.49 6.66
N LEU A 106 -11.29 1.81 6.67
CA LEU A 106 -12.18 1.21 7.64
C LEU A 106 -12.08 -0.32 7.50
N PRO A 107 -11.94 -1.05 8.62
CA PRO A 107 -12.18 -2.47 8.58
C PRO A 107 -13.65 -2.62 8.17
N LYS A 108 -13.89 -2.91 6.88
CA LYS A 108 -15.17 -3.47 6.48
C LYS A 108 -15.34 -4.64 7.43
N ALA A 109 -16.45 -4.66 8.19
CA ALA A 109 -16.82 -5.81 8.97
C ALA A 109 -16.66 -7.01 8.05
N GLN A 110 -15.56 -7.75 8.23
CA GLN A 110 -15.36 -9.00 7.54
C GLN A 110 -16.59 -9.79 7.94
N PRO A 111 -17.38 -10.32 6.98
CA PRO A 111 -18.41 -11.26 7.33
C PRO A 111 -17.69 -12.36 8.08
N ALA A 112 -17.83 -12.38 9.40
CA ALA A 112 -17.37 -13.48 10.22
C ALA A 112 -18.13 -14.69 9.67
N ALA A 113 -17.39 -15.60 9.02
CA ALA A 113 -17.91 -16.81 8.37
C ALA A 113 -18.91 -16.55 7.22
N ALA A 114 -18.41 -16.25 6.02
CA ALA A 114 -18.95 -16.90 4.85
C ALA A 114 -18.08 -18.15 4.60
N GLU A 115 -18.53 -19.30 5.09
CA GLU A 115 -18.18 -20.59 4.51
C GLU A 115 -18.21 -20.45 2.98
N GLN A 116 -17.18 -20.94 2.31
CA GLN A 116 -17.19 -21.05 0.85
C GLN A 116 -18.23 -22.13 0.51
N PRO A 117 -19.43 -21.83 -0.05
CA PRO A 117 -20.12 -22.88 -0.79
C PRO A 117 -19.26 -23.17 -2.01
N GLN A 118 -18.72 -24.39 -2.03
CA GLN A 118 -17.99 -24.94 -3.16
C GLN A 118 -18.85 -24.80 -4.43
N GLY A 119 -18.27 -24.14 -5.44
CA GLY A 119 -18.70 -23.90 -6.82
C GLY A 119 -20.11 -24.31 -7.28
N PHE A 120 -20.84 -23.36 -7.85
CA PHE A 120 -21.98 -23.65 -8.73
C PHE A 120 -21.51 -23.68 -10.20
N GLN A 121 -21.60 -24.84 -10.85
CA GLN A 121 -21.45 -24.97 -12.32
C GLN A 121 -22.80 -24.73 -13.00
N TYR A 122 -22.86 -23.78 -13.93
CA TYR A 122 -24.00 -23.64 -14.83
C TYR A 122 -23.71 -24.37 -16.15
N VAL A 123 -24.60 -25.28 -16.54
CA VAL A 123 -24.66 -25.85 -17.89
C VAL A 123 -25.81 -25.16 -18.61
N TYR A 124 -25.51 -24.38 -19.65
CA TYR A 124 -26.52 -23.79 -20.53
C TYR A 124 -26.66 -24.68 -21.77
N THR A 125 -27.82 -25.29 -21.96
CA THR A 125 -28.18 -25.99 -23.20
C THR A 125 -29.24 -25.15 -23.90
N PRO A 126 -28.92 -24.37 -24.93
CA PRO A 126 -29.94 -23.70 -25.72
C PRO A 126 -30.61 -24.73 -26.63
N GLU A 127 -31.86 -25.08 -26.33
CA GLU A 127 -32.75 -25.71 -27.30
C GLU A 127 -33.13 -24.67 -28.36
N THR A 128 -32.65 -24.87 -29.59
CA THR A 128 -33.01 -24.05 -30.75
C THR A 128 -33.75 -24.94 -31.76
N PRO A 129 -35.07 -24.78 -31.96
CA PRO A 129 -35.74 -25.33 -33.13
C PRO A 129 -35.61 -24.38 -34.33
N ASP A 130 -34.70 -24.77 -35.23
CA ASP A 130 -34.74 -24.74 -36.71
C ASP A 130 -35.33 -23.51 -37.47
N GLN A 131 -34.47 -22.72 -38.15
CA GLN A 131 -34.29 -22.83 -39.60
C GLN A 131 -33.28 -21.81 -40.19
N ASN A 132 -32.53 -22.32 -41.17
CA ASN A 132 -31.94 -21.66 -42.35
C ASN A 132 -30.43 -21.31 -42.35
N GLN A 133 -29.64 -22.27 -42.88
CA GLN A 133 -28.49 -22.19 -43.82
C GLN A 133 -27.48 -21.03 -43.64
N GLU A 134 -26.17 -21.21 -43.42
CA GLU A 134 -25.22 -21.91 -44.32
C GLU A 134 -23.81 -21.96 -43.67
N LYS A 135 -23.22 -23.18 -43.58
CA LYS A 135 -21.78 -23.60 -43.61
C LYS A 135 -20.68 -22.99 -42.69
N GLN A 136 -20.24 -23.86 -41.75
CA GLN A 136 -18.91 -24.20 -41.14
C GLN A 136 -17.57 -23.63 -41.71
N PRO A 137 -16.40 -23.79 -41.03
CA PRO A 137 -16.10 -24.13 -39.61
C PRO A 137 -14.97 -23.27 -38.95
N GLY A 138 -14.86 -23.29 -37.61
CA GLY A 138 -13.64 -22.84 -36.91
C GLY A 138 -13.78 -22.66 -35.40
N ASN A 139 -13.43 -23.71 -34.64
CA ASN A 139 -13.31 -23.81 -33.17
C ASN A 139 -12.82 -22.52 -32.46
N GLY A 140 -13.27 -22.13 -31.27
CA GLY A 140 -14.14 -22.79 -30.29
C GLY A 140 -14.04 -22.05 -28.95
N ALA A 141 -15.09 -22.21 -28.15
CA ALA A 141 -15.19 -21.97 -26.69
C ALA A 141 -14.99 -20.53 -26.16
N TYR A 142 -16.11 -19.82 -25.98
CA TYR A 142 -16.21 -18.70 -25.04
C TYR A 142 -16.73 -19.22 -23.68
N THR A 143 -16.05 -18.88 -22.59
CA THR A 143 -16.54 -19.09 -21.22
C THR A 143 -16.69 -17.74 -20.53
N PHE A 144 -17.86 -17.48 -19.94
CA PHE A 144 -18.15 -16.30 -19.13
C PHE A 144 -18.67 -16.80 -17.78
N THR A 145 -17.94 -16.51 -16.70
CA THR A 145 -18.43 -16.74 -15.33
C THR A 145 -19.14 -15.47 -14.86
N ILE A 146 -20.47 -15.50 -14.89
CA ILE A 146 -21.32 -14.55 -14.18
C ILE A 146 -21.49 -15.07 -12.76
N THR A 147 -21.42 -14.18 -11.77
CA THR A 147 -21.94 -14.48 -10.43
C THR A 147 -22.61 -13.22 -9.88
N ILE A 148 -23.75 -13.46 -9.25
CA ILE A 148 -24.89 -12.60 -8.90
C ILE A 148 -24.57 -11.33 -8.11
#